data_AF-A0A1G5SDS1-F1
#
_entry.id   AF-A0A1G5SDS1-F1
#
_cell.length_a   1.000
_cell.length_b   1.000
_cell.length_c   1.000
_cell.angle_alpha   90.00
_cell.angle_beta   90.00
_cell.angle_gamma   90.00
#
_symmetry.space_group_name_H-M   'P 1'
#
loop_
_entity.id
_entity.type
_entity.pdbx_description
1 polymer ?
#
loop_
_entity_poly.entity_id
_entity_poly.type
_entity_poly.pdbx_seq_one_letter_code
_entity_poly.pdbx_strand_id
1 'polypeptide(L)'
;MVAGGIQANISSVPDVTYEALGLDRSKATPKETHEALVKRYKDPAQGAGKGTMGEYWEPIPYSMYLDPATFYKPPTSMRDKASRKECVECHTDESPVWVQAWKRSTHANLDKVRKLQPSDPTYYKKAKLEEVEANLRSIGKLGEKEPLKEVGCIDCHVSINADSKQKIDHSKDLVMPTADVCGTCHLREFAERESERDTMIWPNGQWPDGRPSHALDYSANVETTVWAAMPQREVAEGCTMCHTNQNKCDSCHTRHEFSAAESRKPEACATCHSGVDHNNWETYSMSKHGKMVAMLGDKWNWEAPLKDAYAVGGQNAPTCAGCHFEYEGEYTHNITRKIRWANYPFVPGIAENITSDWSEARLDSWVVTCTQCHSERFARSYLELMDKGTLEGLAKYQEAHELVEKLYKTGNLTGQKTNRPAPPEPEKPGFHIFTQLFWSKGNNPASIELKVLEMAENDLAKMHVGLAHTNPGGWTYTEGWGPINRAYVEIQDEHTKMQAMAALQERVNKLDGKKTSLLDITTPEEKISLGGLGGGLLLAGTLALIGWRSRKRKQA
;
A
#
# COMPACT_ATOMS: atom_id res chain seq x y z
N MET A 1 17.88 21.81 46.20
CA MET A 1 18.09 20.58 45.43
C MET A 1 17.36 20.75 44.11
N VAL A 2 18.10 20.88 43.01
CA VAL A 2 17.53 21.04 41.67
C VAL A 2 16.83 19.73 41.31
N ALA A 3 15.53 19.78 41.04
CA ALA A 3 14.78 18.64 40.53
C ALA A 3 15.41 18.22 39.19
N GLY A 4 16.05 17.05 39.17
CA GLY A 4 16.52 16.46 37.93
C GLY A 4 15.30 16.14 37.08
N GLY A 5 15.13 16.83 35.96
CA GLY A 5 14.06 16.54 35.00
C GLY A 5 14.12 15.08 34.57
N ILE A 6 12.98 14.42 34.55
CA ILE A 6 12.85 13.05 34.02
C ILE A 6 13.26 13.11 32.53
N GLN A 7 14.36 12.44 32.19
CA GLN A 7 14.90 12.38 30.83
C GLN A 7 14.06 11.43 29.98
N ALA A 8 13.73 11.81 28.74
CA ALA A 8 13.01 10.95 27.79
C ALA A 8 13.94 10.09 26.96
N ASN A 9 14.94 9.44 27.58
CA ASN A 9 15.73 8.47 26.84
C ASN A 9 14.86 7.24 26.50
N ILE A 10 14.13 7.33 25.39
CA ILE A 10 13.26 6.27 24.87
C ILE A 10 14.19 5.30 24.14
N SER A 11 14.70 4.31 24.86
CA SER A 11 15.71 3.35 24.37
C SER A 11 15.37 2.68 23.03
N SER A 12 14.09 2.51 22.71
CA SER A 12 13.62 1.88 21.48
C SER A 12 13.64 2.80 20.25
N VAL A 13 13.80 4.11 20.42
CA VAL A 13 13.88 5.08 19.32
C VAL A 13 15.32 5.12 18.78
N PRO A 14 15.56 5.06 17.46
CA PRO A 14 16.91 5.17 16.89
C PRO A 14 17.57 6.54 17.15
N ASP A 15 18.92 6.57 17.27
CA ASP A 15 19.66 7.83 17.46
C ASP A 15 19.47 8.81 16.29
N VAL A 16 19.40 8.28 15.06
CA VAL A 16 19.19 9.07 13.83
C VAL A 16 17.91 9.94 13.89
N THR A 17 16.89 9.51 14.64
CA THR A 17 15.67 10.32 14.84
C THR A 17 15.93 11.51 15.76
N TYR A 18 16.70 11.34 16.84
CA TYR A 18 17.06 12.47 17.70
C TYR A 18 17.96 13.46 16.95
N GLU A 19 18.88 12.97 16.13
CA GLU A 19 19.72 13.80 15.26
C GLU A 19 18.88 14.62 14.26
N ALA A 20 17.91 13.98 13.58
CA ALA A 20 17.00 14.64 12.65
C ALA A 20 16.10 15.70 13.32
N LEU A 21 15.78 15.51 14.60
CA LEU A 21 15.00 16.47 15.40
C LEU A 21 15.87 17.57 16.03
N GLY A 22 17.20 17.49 15.91
CA GLY A 22 18.13 18.42 16.56
C GLY A 22 18.13 18.33 18.09
N LEU A 23 17.89 17.13 18.63
CA LEU A 23 17.79 16.87 20.08
C LEU A 23 18.98 16.04 20.58
N ASP A 24 19.50 16.38 21.75
CA ASP A 24 20.43 15.53 22.50
C ASP A 24 19.62 14.50 23.30
N ARG A 25 19.65 13.24 22.85
CA ARG A 25 18.93 12.10 23.48
C ARG A 25 19.17 11.98 24.98
N SER A 26 20.38 12.32 25.45
CA SER A 26 20.74 12.20 26.87
C SER A 26 20.13 13.30 27.74
N LYS A 27 19.63 14.38 27.13
CA LYS A 27 19.11 15.57 27.84
C LYS A 27 17.64 15.87 27.54
N ALA A 28 17.15 15.47 26.37
CA ALA A 28 15.81 15.78 25.91
C ALA A 28 14.75 15.28 26.89
N THR A 29 13.85 16.18 27.29
CA THR A 29 12.68 15.86 28.10
C THR A 29 11.57 15.24 27.24
N PRO A 30 10.58 14.56 27.84
CA PRO A 30 9.43 14.07 27.09
C PRO A 30 8.71 15.17 26.33
N LYS A 31 8.58 16.35 26.94
CA LYS A 31 7.99 17.52 26.32
C LYS A 31 8.74 17.98 25.07
N GLU A 32 10.07 18.18 25.16
CA GLU A 32 10.87 18.63 24.01
C GLU A 32 10.82 17.62 22.86
N THR A 33 10.88 16.32 23.19
CA THR A 33 10.78 15.24 22.21
C THR A 33 9.40 15.23 21.53
N HIS A 34 8.32 15.32 22.32
CA HIS A 34 6.96 15.38 21.80
C HIS A 34 6.74 16.62 20.91
N GLU A 35 7.15 17.81 21.36
CA GLU A 35 7.00 19.06 20.60
C GLU A 35 7.77 19.01 19.27
N ALA A 36 9.00 18.48 19.26
CA ALA A 36 9.78 18.32 18.04
C ALA A 36 9.13 17.33 17.06
N LEU A 37 8.67 16.17 17.55
CA LEU A 37 7.97 15.17 16.74
C LEU A 37 6.68 15.74 16.15
N VAL A 38 5.83 16.38 16.97
CA VAL A 38 4.56 16.96 16.51
C VAL A 38 4.78 18.09 15.53
N LYS A 39 5.82 18.92 15.74
CA LYS A 39 6.21 19.97 14.79
C LYS A 39 6.51 19.39 13.42
N ARG A 40 7.33 18.32 13.35
CA ARG A 40 7.65 17.63 12.09
C ARG A 40 6.42 16.96 11.49
N TYR A 41 5.64 16.25 12.31
CA TYR A 41 4.45 15.51 11.90
C TYR A 41 3.36 16.40 11.27
N LYS A 42 3.20 17.65 11.74
CA LYS A 42 2.20 18.60 11.22
C LYS A 42 2.75 19.54 10.13
N ASP A 43 4.01 19.43 9.76
CA ASP A 43 4.61 20.29 8.74
C ASP A 43 4.22 19.82 7.33
N PRO A 44 3.56 20.66 6.50
CA PRO A 44 3.26 20.31 5.12
C PRO A 44 4.49 19.94 4.28
N ALA A 45 5.66 20.55 4.57
CA ALA A 45 6.91 20.20 3.90
C ALA A 45 7.41 18.79 4.25
N GLN A 46 6.84 18.18 5.29
CA GLN A 46 7.14 16.82 5.76
C GLN A 46 5.98 15.84 5.47
N GLY A 47 5.03 16.23 4.63
CA GLY A 47 3.95 15.35 4.15
C GLY A 47 2.63 15.44 4.90
N ALA A 48 2.40 16.50 5.69
CA ALA A 48 1.07 16.81 6.24
C ALA A 48 0.18 17.57 5.23
N GLY A 49 -1.14 17.50 5.40
CA GLY A 49 -2.09 18.27 4.59
C GLY A 49 -2.44 17.63 3.24
N LYS A 50 -2.87 18.46 2.29
CA LYS A 50 -3.40 18.01 0.97
C LYS A 50 -2.32 17.50 -0.01
N GLY A 51 -1.05 17.57 0.36
CA GLY A 51 0.07 17.28 -0.54
C GLY A 51 0.27 18.33 -1.63
N THR A 52 1.25 18.10 -2.51
CA THR A 52 1.65 19.01 -3.58
C THR A 52 0.56 19.18 -4.66
N MET A 53 -0.28 18.17 -4.84
CA MET A 53 -1.39 18.16 -5.80
C MET A 53 -2.74 18.55 -5.18
N GLY A 54 -2.71 19.24 -4.03
CA GLY A 54 -3.90 19.62 -3.26
C GLY A 54 -4.91 20.51 -4.00
N GLU A 55 -4.53 21.13 -5.13
CA GLU A 55 -5.44 21.93 -5.96
C GLU A 55 -6.31 21.09 -6.91
N TYR A 56 -5.95 19.82 -7.16
CA TYR A 56 -6.63 18.96 -8.14
C TYR A 56 -7.78 18.14 -7.56
N TRP A 57 -7.95 18.16 -6.24
CA TRP A 57 -8.98 17.38 -5.55
C TRP A 57 -9.55 18.14 -4.37
N GLU A 58 -10.78 17.80 -3.98
CA GLU A 58 -11.43 18.32 -2.79
C GLU A 58 -11.90 17.17 -1.89
N PRO A 59 -11.96 17.38 -0.56
CA PRO A 59 -12.41 16.36 0.36
C PRO A 59 -13.89 16.03 0.11
N ILE A 60 -14.23 14.75 0.25
CA ILE A 60 -15.62 14.29 0.34
C ILE A 60 -16.04 14.28 1.82
N PRO A 61 -17.35 14.11 2.15
CA PRO A 61 -17.78 14.13 3.55
C PRO A 61 -17.05 13.14 4.45
N TYR A 62 -16.59 12.00 3.94
CA TYR A 62 -15.88 11.01 4.73
C TYR A 62 -14.40 11.35 4.98
N SER A 63 -13.78 12.22 4.15
CA SER A 63 -12.36 12.60 4.26
C SER A 63 -12.01 13.24 5.60
N MET A 64 -12.98 13.86 6.28
CA MET A 64 -12.80 14.44 7.61
C MET A 64 -12.43 13.43 8.71
N TYR A 65 -12.69 12.13 8.48
CA TYR A 65 -12.30 11.05 9.39
C TYR A 65 -11.01 10.35 8.97
N LEU A 66 -10.57 10.56 7.73
CA LEU A 66 -9.37 9.95 7.16
C LEU A 66 -8.15 10.86 7.30
N ASP A 67 -8.33 12.17 7.17
CA ASP A 67 -7.36 13.21 7.54
C ASP A 67 -8.02 14.29 8.40
N PRO A 68 -8.18 14.02 9.70
CA PRO A 68 -8.85 14.97 10.57
C PRO A 68 -8.09 16.27 10.81
N ALA A 69 -6.76 16.23 10.77
CA ALA A 69 -5.92 17.40 11.01
C ALA A 69 -6.19 18.51 9.98
N THR A 70 -6.52 18.12 8.74
CA THR A 70 -6.81 19.04 7.65
C THR A 70 -8.29 19.41 7.57
N PHE A 71 -9.20 18.46 7.75
CA PHE A 71 -10.60 18.62 7.32
C PHE A 71 -11.65 18.56 8.42
N TYR A 72 -11.34 18.03 9.61
CA TYR A 72 -12.36 17.79 10.61
C TYR A 72 -12.95 19.09 11.18
N LYS A 73 -14.28 19.12 11.25
CA LYS A 73 -15.06 20.14 11.94
C LYS A 73 -16.12 19.45 12.79
N PRO A 74 -16.35 19.89 14.04
CA PRO A 74 -17.42 19.35 14.86
C PRO A 74 -18.80 19.45 14.19
N PRO A 75 -19.71 18.51 14.51
CA PRO A 75 -21.09 18.60 14.04
C PRO A 75 -21.82 19.79 14.66
N THR A 76 -22.67 20.46 13.88
CA THR A 76 -23.41 21.67 14.31
C THR A 76 -24.80 21.38 14.88
N SER A 77 -25.25 20.12 14.83
CA SER A 77 -26.59 19.69 15.26
C SER A 77 -26.77 19.72 16.78
N MET A 78 -25.71 19.42 17.56
CA MET A 78 -25.72 19.45 19.02
C MET A 78 -24.95 20.67 19.53
N ARG A 79 -25.67 21.62 20.16
CA ARG A 79 -25.09 22.87 20.70
C ARG A 79 -24.93 22.85 22.22
N ASP A 80 -25.18 21.70 22.83
CA ASP A 80 -25.09 21.54 24.27
C ASP A 80 -23.65 21.54 24.74
N LYS A 81 -23.47 21.99 25.97
CA LYS A 81 -22.20 21.85 26.67
C LYS A 81 -22.19 20.62 27.55
N ALA A 82 -21.27 19.71 27.29
CA ALA A 82 -21.13 18.46 28.04
C ALA A 82 -19.93 18.48 28.98
N SER A 83 -20.04 17.82 30.11
CA SER A 83 -18.92 17.45 30.97
C SER A 83 -18.47 16.03 30.65
N ARG A 84 -17.32 15.63 31.21
CA ARG A 84 -16.78 14.26 31.14
C ARG A 84 -17.84 13.18 31.40
N LYS A 85 -18.65 13.37 32.45
CA LYS A 85 -19.69 12.41 32.84
C LYS A 85 -20.84 12.37 31.82
N GLU A 86 -21.29 13.54 31.38
CA GLU A 86 -22.41 13.66 30.43
C GLU A 86 -22.05 13.09 29.04
N CYS A 87 -20.77 13.10 28.64
CA CYS A 87 -20.32 12.38 27.45
C CYS A 87 -20.74 10.90 27.50
N VAL A 88 -20.46 10.22 28.63
CA VAL A 88 -20.77 8.79 28.79
C VAL A 88 -22.27 8.57 28.93
N GLU A 89 -22.97 9.43 29.67
CA GLU A 89 -24.42 9.30 29.88
C GLU A 89 -25.18 9.40 28.56
N CYS A 90 -24.96 10.44 27.76
CA CYS A 90 -25.65 10.63 26.48
C CYS A 90 -25.26 9.55 25.46
N HIS A 91 -23.97 9.26 25.30
CA HIS A 91 -23.51 8.27 24.32
C HIS A 91 -23.80 6.82 24.72
N THR A 92 -24.27 6.56 25.94
CA THR A 92 -24.83 5.25 26.28
C THR A 92 -26.07 4.95 25.45
N ASP A 93 -26.83 5.98 25.07
CA ASP A 93 -28.03 5.86 24.23
C ASP A 93 -27.73 6.15 22.76
N GLU A 94 -26.95 7.20 22.45
CA GLU A 94 -26.66 7.62 21.07
C GLU A 94 -25.67 6.70 20.34
N SER A 95 -24.68 6.16 21.06
CA SER A 95 -23.66 5.27 20.49
C SER A 95 -23.28 4.17 21.48
N PRO A 96 -24.24 3.28 21.84
CA PRO A 96 -24.12 2.34 22.95
C PRO A 96 -22.86 1.45 22.83
N VAL A 97 -22.55 0.99 21.62
CA VAL A 97 -21.42 0.09 21.39
C VAL A 97 -20.08 0.78 21.68
N TRP A 98 -19.93 2.07 21.38
CA TRP A 98 -18.69 2.82 21.68
C TRP A 98 -18.47 2.97 23.17
N VAL A 99 -19.54 3.29 23.92
CA VAL A 99 -19.45 3.34 25.37
C VAL A 99 -19.17 1.96 25.97
N GLN A 100 -19.79 0.90 25.46
CA GLN A 100 -19.54 -0.46 25.97
C GLN A 100 -18.13 -0.97 25.65
N ALA A 101 -17.62 -0.68 24.45
CA ALA A 101 -16.24 -0.99 24.05
C ALA A 101 -15.23 -0.24 24.92
N TRP A 102 -15.42 1.07 25.09
CA TRP A 102 -14.58 1.89 25.97
C TRP A 102 -14.63 1.38 27.42
N LYS A 103 -15.82 1.09 27.98
CA LYS A 103 -15.97 0.61 29.36
C LYS A 103 -15.19 -0.66 29.66
N ARG A 104 -15.03 -1.57 28.67
CA ARG A 104 -14.22 -2.80 28.83
C ARG A 104 -12.75 -2.64 28.43
N SER A 105 -12.36 -1.50 27.86
CA SER A 105 -10.99 -1.20 27.46
C SER A 105 -10.07 -0.97 28.66
N THR A 106 -8.76 -0.96 28.40
CA THR A 106 -7.77 -0.55 29.42
C THR A 106 -7.92 0.95 29.76
N HIS A 107 -8.28 1.78 28.79
CA HIS A 107 -8.43 3.23 28.96
C HIS A 107 -9.46 3.63 30.02
N ALA A 108 -10.56 2.89 30.15
CA ALA A 108 -11.56 3.11 31.20
C ALA A 108 -11.18 2.50 32.57
N ASN A 109 -10.13 1.67 32.64
CA ASN A 109 -9.86 0.79 33.79
C ASN A 109 -8.40 0.89 34.29
N LEU A 110 -7.83 2.09 34.40
CA LEU A 110 -6.42 2.28 34.79
C LEU A 110 -6.10 1.76 36.20
N ASP A 111 -7.07 1.75 37.11
CA ASP A 111 -6.88 1.15 38.44
C ASP A 111 -6.67 -0.36 38.41
N LYS A 112 -7.21 -1.05 37.39
CA LYS A 112 -6.92 -2.48 37.17
C LYS A 112 -5.45 -2.67 36.82
N VAL A 113 -4.88 -1.78 35.98
CA VAL A 113 -3.47 -1.79 35.60
C VAL A 113 -2.57 -1.57 36.81
N ARG A 114 -2.90 -0.61 37.68
CA ARG A 114 -2.15 -0.34 38.92
C ARG A 114 -2.10 -1.52 39.88
N LYS A 115 -3.15 -2.35 39.88
CA LYS A 115 -3.31 -3.52 40.76
C LYS A 115 -2.72 -4.81 40.19
N LEU A 116 -2.19 -4.80 38.96
CA LEU A 116 -1.54 -5.96 38.34
C LEU A 116 -0.39 -6.47 39.21
N GLN A 117 -0.28 -7.79 39.31
CA GLN A 117 0.77 -8.46 40.07
C GLN A 117 1.88 -8.93 39.12
N PRO A 118 3.14 -9.08 39.59
CA PRO A 118 4.26 -9.52 38.74
C PRO A 118 4.06 -10.86 38.04
N SER A 119 3.17 -11.73 38.55
CA SER A 119 2.82 -13.01 37.92
C SER A 119 1.84 -12.87 36.75
N ASP A 120 1.22 -11.71 36.56
CA ASP A 120 0.28 -11.46 35.46
C ASP A 120 1.06 -11.21 34.16
N PRO A 121 0.74 -11.90 33.05
CA PRO A 121 1.42 -11.72 31.77
C PRO A 121 1.28 -10.30 31.19
N THR A 122 0.35 -9.49 31.72
CA THR A 122 0.15 -8.09 31.35
C THR A 122 0.82 -7.10 32.31
N TYR A 123 1.61 -7.55 33.29
CA TYR A 123 2.25 -6.70 34.29
C TYR A 123 3.07 -5.55 33.69
N TYR A 124 3.66 -5.76 32.50
CA TYR A 124 4.36 -4.71 31.74
C TYR A 124 3.51 -3.44 31.49
N LYS A 125 2.18 -3.56 31.45
CA LYS A 125 1.24 -2.43 31.29
C LYS A 125 1.34 -1.46 32.46
N LYS A 126 1.73 -1.90 33.66
CA LYS A 126 1.94 -1.04 34.83
C LYS A 126 3.10 -0.06 34.60
N ALA A 127 4.23 -0.55 34.09
CA ALA A 127 5.37 0.30 33.74
C ALA A 127 5.01 1.30 32.63
N LYS A 128 4.24 0.86 31.61
CA LYS A 128 3.74 1.76 30.56
C LYS A 128 2.81 2.85 31.10
N LEU A 129 1.94 2.54 32.07
CA LEU A 129 1.09 3.56 32.71
C LEU A 129 1.95 4.59 33.47
N GLU A 130 2.98 4.16 34.19
CA GLU A 130 3.90 5.05 34.88
C GLU A 130 4.68 5.95 33.91
N GLU A 131 5.11 5.40 32.77
CA GLU A 131 5.73 6.14 31.67
C GLU A 131 4.78 7.19 31.07
N VAL A 132 3.52 6.82 30.79
CA VAL A 132 2.49 7.75 30.31
C VAL A 132 2.28 8.90 31.30
N GLU A 133 2.14 8.60 32.59
CA GLU A 133 1.98 9.66 33.60
C GLU A 133 3.20 10.58 33.68
N ALA A 134 4.41 10.04 33.54
CA ALA A 134 5.64 10.85 33.50
C ALA A 134 5.68 11.78 32.27
N ASN A 135 5.27 11.29 31.09
CA ASN A 135 5.15 12.10 29.88
C ASN A 135 4.15 13.25 30.09
N LEU A 136 2.98 12.96 30.64
CA LEU A 136 1.94 13.97 30.90
C LEU A 136 2.38 15.03 31.93
N ARG A 137 3.14 14.65 32.95
CA ARG A 137 3.74 15.60 33.90
C ARG A 137 4.72 16.52 33.20
N SER A 138 5.61 15.97 32.37
CA SER A 138 6.57 16.77 31.59
C SER A 138 5.89 17.75 30.63
N ILE A 139 4.80 17.35 29.98
CA ILE A 139 4.01 18.20 29.07
C ILE A 139 3.13 19.21 29.84
N GLY A 140 2.94 19.03 31.16
CA GLY A 140 2.12 19.91 32.00
C GLY A 140 0.61 19.60 31.93
N LYS A 141 0.25 18.37 31.56
CA LYS A 141 -1.14 17.88 31.50
C LYS A 141 -1.56 17.09 32.74
N LEU A 142 -0.62 16.77 33.63
CA LEU A 142 -0.88 16.05 34.89
C LEU A 142 -0.06 16.66 36.02
N GLY A 143 -0.65 16.82 37.20
CA GLY A 143 0.10 17.32 38.37
C GLY A 143 1.21 16.36 38.83
N GLU A 144 2.26 16.90 39.47
CA GLU A 144 3.43 16.13 39.96
C GLU A 144 3.08 14.89 40.78
N LYS A 145 2.01 14.95 41.58
CA LYS A 145 1.53 13.85 42.44
C LYS A 145 0.15 13.34 42.04
N GLU A 146 -0.38 13.81 40.92
CA GLU A 146 -1.70 13.41 40.44
C GLU A 146 -1.57 12.11 39.62
N PRO A 147 -2.40 11.08 39.91
CA PRO A 147 -2.52 9.92 39.04
C PRO A 147 -3.51 10.19 37.90
N LEU A 148 -3.24 9.64 36.71
CA LEU A 148 -4.20 9.68 35.61
C LEU A 148 -5.40 8.78 35.95
N LYS A 149 -6.58 9.38 36.15
CA LYS A 149 -7.75 8.64 36.67
C LYS A 149 -8.32 7.67 35.65
N GLU A 150 -8.48 8.13 34.42
CA GLU A 150 -8.99 7.38 33.28
C GLU A 150 -8.50 8.06 31.99
N VAL A 151 -8.68 7.38 30.85
CA VAL A 151 -8.66 7.99 29.51
C VAL A 151 -10.07 7.85 28.95
N GLY A 152 -10.88 8.90 29.11
CA GLY A 152 -12.29 8.97 28.72
C GLY A 152 -12.51 9.65 27.38
N CYS A 153 -13.77 9.78 26.98
CA CYS A 153 -14.18 10.38 25.71
C CYS A 153 -13.59 11.80 25.54
N ILE A 154 -13.70 12.62 26.59
CA ILE A 154 -13.24 14.02 26.59
C ILE A 154 -11.71 14.14 26.47
N ASP A 155 -10.94 13.15 26.92
CA ASP A 155 -9.48 13.20 26.86
C ASP A 155 -9.00 13.12 25.41
N CYS A 156 -9.58 12.19 24.63
CA CYS A 156 -9.21 12.00 23.24
C CYS A 156 -9.93 12.99 22.31
N HIS A 157 -11.23 13.23 22.53
CA HIS A 157 -12.05 14.02 21.62
C HIS A 157 -12.10 15.51 21.95
N VAL A 158 -11.43 15.99 23.00
CA VAL A 158 -11.35 17.43 23.31
C VAL A 158 -9.95 17.81 23.80
N SER A 159 -9.55 17.36 24.99
CA SER A 159 -8.25 17.66 25.58
C SER A 159 -7.92 16.68 26.68
N ILE A 160 -6.70 16.16 26.63
CA ILE A 160 -6.15 15.25 27.65
C ILE A 160 -6.22 15.88 29.05
N ASN A 161 -6.75 15.10 29.99
CA ASN A 161 -6.94 15.43 31.40
C ASN A 161 -7.71 16.76 31.61
N ALA A 162 -8.69 17.05 30.76
CA ALA A 162 -9.60 18.17 30.97
C ALA A 162 -10.32 18.05 32.33
N ASP A 163 -10.52 19.18 33.01
CA ASP A 163 -11.20 19.22 34.32
C ASP A 163 -12.59 18.56 34.19
N SER A 164 -12.89 17.63 35.09
CA SER A 164 -14.17 16.93 35.18
C SER A 164 -15.40 17.85 35.18
N LYS A 165 -15.27 19.10 35.66
CA LYS A 165 -16.35 20.11 35.69
C LYS A 165 -16.34 21.03 34.48
N GLN A 166 -15.30 20.99 33.65
CA GLN A 166 -15.25 21.76 32.43
C GLN A 166 -16.37 21.31 31.50
N LYS A 167 -17.11 22.31 31.01
CA LYS A 167 -18.21 22.15 30.07
C LYS A 167 -17.67 22.45 28.67
N ILE A 168 -17.55 21.42 27.84
CA ILE A 168 -17.07 21.51 26.45
C ILE A 168 -18.23 21.75 25.51
N ASP A 169 -18.07 22.62 24.54
CA ASP A 169 -19.05 22.91 23.49
C ASP A 169 -18.95 21.85 22.39
N HIS A 170 -19.94 20.95 22.32
CA HIS A 170 -19.96 19.84 21.37
C HIS A 170 -19.85 20.32 19.90
N SER A 171 -20.31 21.53 19.60
CA SER A 171 -20.26 22.10 18.26
C SER A 171 -18.96 22.81 17.90
N LYS A 172 -18.00 22.90 18.83
CA LYS A 172 -16.74 23.65 18.63
C LYS A 172 -15.50 22.92 19.09
N ASP A 173 -15.58 22.21 20.21
CA ASP A 173 -14.39 21.72 20.92
C ASP A 173 -14.03 20.27 20.53
N LEU A 174 -14.89 19.59 19.78
CA LEU A 174 -14.63 18.20 19.39
C LEU A 174 -13.49 18.09 18.38
N VAL A 175 -12.68 17.07 18.54
CA VAL A 175 -11.66 16.64 17.58
C VAL A 175 -11.80 15.14 17.30
N MET A 176 -11.36 14.71 16.13
CA MET A 176 -11.05 13.30 15.90
C MET A 176 -9.58 13.07 16.32
N PRO A 177 -9.29 12.10 17.20
CA PRO A 177 -7.95 11.88 17.71
C PRO A 177 -7.00 11.43 16.60
N THR A 178 -6.02 12.27 16.28
CA THR A 178 -4.91 11.96 15.35
C THR A 178 -3.72 11.33 16.09
N ALA A 179 -2.71 10.88 15.36
CA ALA A 179 -1.53 10.23 15.94
C ALA A 179 -0.82 11.07 17.01
N ASP A 180 -0.75 12.40 16.87
CA ASP A 180 -0.19 13.30 17.87
C ASP A 180 -1.03 13.41 19.16
N VAL A 181 -2.36 13.24 19.06
CA VAL A 181 -3.23 13.19 20.25
C VAL A 181 -2.93 11.92 21.04
N CYS A 182 -2.76 10.78 20.37
CA CYS A 182 -2.33 9.53 21.00
C CYS A 182 -0.90 9.66 21.58
N GLY A 183 0.01 10.27 20.81
CA GLY A 183 1.42 10.50 21.18
C GLY A 183 1.63 11.43 22.37
N THR A 184 0.62 12.20 22.77
CA THR A 184 0.66 13.00 24.00
C THR A 184 0.82 12.11 25.25
N CYS A 185 0.22 10.91 25.24
CA CYS A 185 0.41 9.90 26.27
C CYS A 185 1.47 8.87 25.85
N HIS A 186 1.27 8.28 24.67
CA HIS A 186 2.05 7.18 24.10
C HIS A 186 3.24 7.69 23.29
N LEU A 187 4.08 8.51 23.94
CA LEU A 187 5.22 9.16 23.28
C LEU A 187 6.20 8.14 22.71
N ARG A 188 6.41 7.01 23.39
CA ARG A 188 7.30 5.92 22.93
C ARG A 188 6.82 5.35 21.60
N GLU A 189 5.57 4.90 21.54
CA GLU A 189 5.01 4.28 20.32
C GLU A 189 4.89 5.28 19.18
N PHE A 190 4.53 6.53 19.47
CA PHE A 190 4.51 7.60 18.47
C PHE A 190 5.90 7.90 17.92
N ALA A 191 6.92 8.01 18.78
CA ALA A 191 8.30 8.24 18.36
C ALA A 191 8.90 7.03 17.60
N GLU A 192 8.58 5.81 18.02
CA GLU A 192 8.95 4.58 17.30
C GLU A 192 8.37 4.59 15.88
N ARG A 193 7.08 4.90 15.71
CA ARG A 193 6.45 5.02 14.39
C ARG A 193 7.11 6.14 13.58
N GLU A 194 7.23 7.34 14.14
CA GLU A 194 7.83 8.49 13.44
C GLU A 194 9.30 8.26 13.05
N SER A 195 10.02 7.37 13.74
CA SER A 195 11.40 7.01 13.38
C SER A 195 11.50 6.26 12.05
N GLU A 196 10.40 5.76 11.48
CA GLU A 196 10.38 5.18 10.14
C GLU A 196 10.83 6.20 9.08
N ARG A 197 10.55 7.49 9.30
CA ARG A 197 11.01 8.60 8.46
C ARG A 197 12.53 8.68 8.36
N ASP A 198 13.23 8.30 9.43
CA ASP A 198 14.68 8.47 9.59
C ASP A 198 15.44 7.15 9.34
N THR A 199 14.77 6.01 9.43
CA THR A 199 15.38 4.67 9.30
C THR A 199 15.14 4.02 7.94
N MET A 200 14.08 4.41 7.22
CA MET A 200 13.80 3.91 5.88
C MET A 200 14.45 4.80 4.82
N ILE A 201 15.78 4.85 4.84
CA ILE A 201 16.58 5.59 3.86
C ILE A 201 17.24 4.59 2.92
N TRP A 202 16.92 4.70 1.63
CA TRP A 202 17.44 3.80 0.61
C TRP A 202 18.83 4.26 0.13
N PRO A 203 19.80 3.36 -0.06
CA PRO A 203 21.16 3.74 -0.43
C PRO A 203 21.29 4.52 -1.74
N ASN A 204 20.37 4.33 -2.68
CA ASN A 204 20.42 4.93 -4.02
C ASN A 204 19.12 5.64 -4.39
N GLY A 205 18.27 5.98 -3.40
CA GLY A 205 17.00 6.65 -3.65
C GLY A 205 15.99 5.79 -4.43
N GLN A 206 16.01 4.46 -4.23
CA GLN A 206 15.05 3.52 -4.85
C GLN A 206 13.59 3.90 -4.53
N TRP A 207 13.35 4.40 -3.33
CA TRP A 207 12.10 5.07 -2.93
C TRP A 207 12.41 6.40 -2.27
N PRO A 208 11.44 7.32 -2.18
CA PRO A 208 11.59 8.54 -1.39
C PRO A 208 11.95 8.22 0.07
N ASP A 209 12.75 9.10 0.68
CA ASP A 209 13.20 8.93 2.06
C ASP A 209 12.03 8.75 3.02
N GLY A 210 12.17 7.79 3.93
CA GLY A 210 11.13 7.42 4.88
C GLY A 210 10.04 6.51 4.30
N ARG A 211 10.12 6.08 3.03
CA ARG A 211 9.10 5.23 2.37
C ARG A 211 9.68 3.92 1.83
N PRO A 212 8.87 2.84 1.75
CA PRO A 212 7.51 2.72 2.27
C PRO A 212 7.46 2.62 3.82
N SER A 213 6.45 3.20 4.44
CA SER A 213 6.27 3.19 5.91
C SER A 213 4.85 3.55 6.32
N HIS A 214 4.48 3.25 7.57
CA HIS A 214 3.23 3.72 8.16
C HIS A 214 3.32 5.19 8.59
N ALA A 215 4.52 5.75 8.75
CA ALA A 215 4.71 7.18 9.04
C ALA A 215 4.32 8.11 7.87
N LEU A 216 4.35 7.59 6.65
CA LEU A 216 4.17 8.35 5.41
C LEU A 216 3.18 7.69 4.43
N ASP A 217 2.31 6.79 4.90
CA ASP A 217 1.36 6.08 4.04
C ASP A 217 0.31 7.02 3.42
N TYR A 218 -0.26 7.95 4.19
CA TYR A 218 -1.20 8.95 3.69
C TYR A 218 -0.52 9.95 2.74
N SER A 219 0.68 10.42 3.10
CA SER A 219 1.52 11.25 2.23
C SER A 219 1.76 10.56 0.89
N ALA A 220 2.12 9.27 0.88
CA ALA A 220 2.27 8.49 -0.35
C ALA A 220 0.97 8.42 -1.18
N ASN A 221 -0.18 8.27 -0.52
CA ASN A 221 -1.50 8.23 -1.17
C ASN A 221 -1.85 9.57 -1.85
N VAL A 222 -1.75 10.69 -1.14
CA VAL A 222 -2.11 12.01 -1.70
C VAL A 222 -1.09 12.52 -2.73
N GLU A 223 0.15 12.03 -2.68
CA GLU A 223 1.19 12.29 -3.69
C GLU A 223 1.15 11.30 -4.86
N THR A 224 0.19 10.36 -4.90
CA THR A 224 -0.04 9.49 -6.06
C THR A 224 -0.87 10.26 -7.10
N THR A 225 -0.31 10.49 -8.28
CA THR A 225 -0.90 11.40 -9.28
C THR A 225 -2.33 11.02 -9.67
N VAL A 226 -2.61 9.74 -9.95
CA VAL A 226 -3.98 9.32 -10.31
C VAL A 226 -4.95 9.50 -9.16
N TRP A 227 -4.51 9.32 -7.92
CA TRP A 227 -5.36 9.53 -6.76
C TRP A 227 -5.80 11.00 -6.70
N ALA A 228 -4.91 11.96 -6.97
CA ALA A 228 -5.27 13.38 -7.01
C ALA A 228 -6.09 13.75 -8.26
N ALA A 229 -5.77 13.14 -9.41
CA ALA A 229 -6.29 13.51 -10.72
C ALA A 229 -7.65 12.86 -11.09
N MET A 230 -7.96 11.68 -10.54
CA MET A 230 -9.14 10.92 -10.97
C MET A 230 -10.45 11.55 -10.47
N PRO A 231 -11.50 11.59 -11.32
CA PRO A 231 -12.77 12.20 -10.94
C PRO A 231 -13.62 11.33 -10.00
N GLN A 232 -13.38 10.03 -9.92
CA GLN A 232 -14.13 9.11 -9.05
C GLN A 232 -13.62 9.15 -7.62
N ARG A 233 -13.95 10.21 -6.87
CA ARG A 233 -13.45 10.44 -5.52
C ARG A 233 -13.77 9.32 -4.54
N GLU A 234 -14.93 8.69 -4.62
CA GLU A 234 -15.28 7.55 -3.76
C GLU A 234 -14.40 6.32 -4.01
N VAL A 235 -13.92 6.13 -5.25
CA VAL A 235 -12.95 5.07 -5.57
C VAL A 235 -11.57 5.43 -5.04
N ALA A 236 -11.13 6.68 -5.24
CA ALA A 236 -9.87 7.19 -4.68
C ALA A 236 -9.84 7.08 -3.15
N GLU A 237 -10.97 7.31 -2.48
CA GLU A 237 -11.06 7.20 -1.03
C GLU A 237 -10.99 5.76 -0.52
N GLY A 238 -11.26 4.77 -1.38
CA GLY A 238 -10.94 3.37 -1.11
C GLY A 238 -9.43 3.17 -0.90
N CYS A 239 -8.58 3.83 -1.69
CA CYS A 239 -7.13 3.85 -1.47
C CYS A 239 -6.80 4.55 -0.16
N THR A 240 -7.40 5.73 0.09
CA THR A 240 -7.18 6.50 1.32
C THR A 240 -7.47 5.68 2.57
N MET A 241 -8.52 4.85 2.58
CA MET A 241 -8.88 4.00 3.72
C MET A 241 -7.78 3.01 4.12
N CYS A 242 -6.98 2.52 3.18
CA CYS A 242 -5.80 1.68 3.48
C CYS A 242 -4.59 2.50 3.97
N HIS A 243 -4.55 3.79 3.64
CA HIS A 243 -3.43 4.72 3.86
C HIS A 243 -3.76 5.80 4.91
N THR A 244 -4.12 5.38 6.12
CA THR A 244 -4.47 6.31 7.22
C THR A 244 -3.61 6.16 8.47
N ASN A 245 -2.61 5.28 8.47
CA ASN A 245 -1.81 5.02 9.67
C ASN A 245 -1.02 6.26 10.08
N GLN A 246 -0.54 7.07 9.12
CA GLN A 246 0.08 8.38 9.35
C GLN A 246 -0.82 9.22 10.25
N ASN A 247 -2.10 9.34 9.90
CA ASN A 247 -3.04 10.29 10.48
C ASN A 247 -3.63 9.83 11.82
N LYS A 248 -3.89 8.52 11.97
CA LYS A 248 -4.60 7.95 13.13
C LYS A 248 -4.03 6.58 13.54
N CYS A 249 -4.08 6.27 14.83
CA CYS A 249 -3.48 5.06 15.39
C CYS A 249 -4.46 3.87 15.55
N ASP A 250 -5.69 3.97 15.10
CA ASP A 250 -6.74 2.97 15.37
C ASP A 250 -6.92 1.91 14.26
N SER A 251 -5.96 1.78 13.35
CA SER A 251 -6.05 0.83 12.23
C SER A 251 -5.77 -0.62 12.65
N CYS A 252 -4.84 -0.85 13.60
CA CYS A 252 -4.46 -2.20 14.05
C CYS A 252 -5.13 -2.60 15.38
N HIS A 253 -5.21 -1.68 16.35
CA HIS A 253 -5.93 -1.87 17.61
C HIS A 253 -7.16 -0.94 17.60
N THR A 254 -8.27 -1.47 17.11
CA THR A 254 -9.38 -0.64 16.66
C THR A 254 -10.10 0.07 17.80
N ARG A 255 -10.68 1.23 17.46
CA ARG A 255 -11.57 1.97 18.36
C ARG A 255 -12.82 1.12 18.68
N HIS A 256 -13.38 1.16 19.88
CA HIS A 256 -12.97 1.92 21.07
C HIS A 256 -12.42 1.01 22.18
N GLU A 257 -12.05 -0.23 21.84
CA GLU A 257 -11.41 -1.16 22.79
C GLU A 257 -9.90 -0.94 22.88
N PHE A 258 -9.26 -0.54 21.77
CA PHE A 258 -7.82 -0.29 21.67
C PHE A 258 -7.00 -1.47 22.22
N SER A 259 -7.37 -2.69 21.81
CA SER A 259 -6.78 -3.91 22.33
C SER A 259 -5.41 -4.17 21.69
N ALA A 260 -4.35 -4.16 22.51
CA ALA A 260 -3.03 -4.59 22.06
C ALA A 260 -3.00 -6.10 21.69
N ALA A 261 -3.92 -6.90 22.22
CA ALA A 261 -4.03 -8.31 21.84
C ALA A 261 -4.64 -8.46 20.44
N GLU A 262 -5.59 -7.59 20.08
CA GLU A 262 -6.16 -7.52 18.72
C GLU A 262 -5.09 -7.17 17.69
N SER A 263 -4.28 -6.13 17.93
CA SER A 263 -3.27 -5.69 16.96
C SER A 263 -2.12 -6.69 16.74
N ARG A 264 -1.95 -7.68 17.63
CA ARG A 264 -0.95 -8.75 17.46
C ARG A 264 -1.43 -9.88 16.56
N LYS A 265 -2.74 -9.97 16.34
CA LYS A 265 -3.34 -11.00 15.50
C LYS A 265 -3.12 -10.67 14.02
N PRO A 266 -2.81 -11.66 13.16
CA PRO A 266 -2.60 -11.43 11.74
C PRO A 266 -3.75 -10.72 11.02
N GLU A 267 -4.99 -10.93 11.46
CA GLU A 267 -6.19 -10.32 10.89
C GLU A 267 -6.19 -8.79 10.97
N ALA A 268 -5.50 -8.20 11.96
CA ALA A 268 -5.40 -6.75 12.10
C ALA A 268 -4.66 -6.08 10.92
N CYS A 269 -3.80 -6.83 10.22
CA CYS A 269 -3.07 -6.34 9.04
C CYS A 269 -3.82 -6.60 7.73
N ALA A 270 -4.78 -7.53 7.72
CA ALA A 270 -5.32 -8.14 6.52
C ALA A 270 -6.15 -7.20 5.64
N THR A 271 -6.83 -6.21 6.25
CA THR A 271 -7.65 -5.26 5.50
C THR A 271 -6.84 -4.43 4.50
N CYS A 272 -5.59 -4.08 4.85
CA CYS A 272 -4.72 -3.29 3.98
C CYS A 272 -3.71 -4.16 3.23
N HIS A 273 -3.07 -5.12 3.91
CA HIS A 273 -2.05 -6.00 3.33
C HIS A 273 -2.67 -7.26 2.71
N SER A 274 -3.50 -7.06 1.70
CA SER A 274 -4.16 -8.11 0.91
C SER A 274 -4.39 -7.62 -0.53
N GLY A 275 -4.99 -8.44 -1.38
CA GLY A 275 -5.41 -8.01 -2.72
C GLY A 275 -4.37 -8.24 -3.81
N VAL A 276 -4.51 -7.51 -4.92
CA VAL A 276 -3.95 -7.93 -6.22
C VAL A 276 -2.46 -7.59 -6.40
N ASP A 277 -1.98 -6.57 -5.71
CA ASP A 277 -0.63 -5.99 -5.82
C ASP A 277 0.23 -6.24 -4.57
N HIS A 278 -0.38 -6.70 -3.48
CA HIS A 278 0.32 -7.14 -2.26
C HIS A 278 -0.53 -8.14 -1.44
N ASN A 279 -0.65 -9.37 -1.94
CA ASN A 279 -1.47 -10.44 -1.33
C ASN A 279 -0.86 -11.08 -0.06
N ASN A 280 -0.33 -10.26 0.85
CA ASN A 280 0.39 -10.72 2.04
C ASN A 280 -0.50 -11.60 2.93
N TRP A 281 -1.73 -11.17 3.21
CA TRP A 281 -2.70 -11.93 4.00
C TRP A 281 -3.02 -13.28 3.37
N GLU A 282 -3.34 -13.32 2.09
CA GLU A 282 -3.70 -14.53 1.36
C GLU A 282 -2.52 -15.51 1.38
N THR A 283 -1.32 -14.99 1.11
CA THR A 283 -0.11 -15.80 1.08
C THR A 283 0.26 -16.31 2.47
N TYR A 284 0.31 -15.43 3.47
CA TYR A 284 0.59 -15.80 4.85
C TYR A 284 -0.42 -16.82 5.38
N SER A 285 -1.72 -16.54 5.23
CA SER A 285 -2.80 -17.41 5.73
C SER A 285 -2.81 -18.78 5.04
N MET A 286 -2.27 -18.90 3.83
CA MET A 286 -2.11 -20.16 3.10
C MET A 286 -0.79 -20.89 3.38
N SER A 287 0.20 -20.20 3.94
CA SER A 287 1.46 -20.80 4.39
C SER A 287 1.30 -21.69 5.62
N LYS A 288 2.31 -22.51 5.93
CA LYS A 288 2.30 -23.28 7.19
C LYS A 288 2.32 -22.39 8.42
N HIS A 289 2.96 -21.22 8.37
CA HIS A 289 2.93 -20.26 9.49
C HIS A 289 1.49 -19.81 9.79
N GLY A 290 0.79 -19.26 8.79
CA GLY A 290 -0.59 -18.78 8.98
C GLY A 290 -1.60 -19.89 9.26
N LYS A 291 -1.43 -21.08 8.67
CA LYS A 291 -2.28 -22.25 9.01
C LYS A 291 -2.12 -22.68 10.46
N MET A 292 -0.91 -22.62 11.01
CA MET A 292 -0.69 -22.93 12.43
C MET A 292 -1.35 -21.91 13.34
N VAL A 293 -1.32 -20.61 13.00
CA VAL A 293 -2.09 -19.59 13.74
C VAL A 293 -3.58 -19.87 13.68
N ALA A 294 -4.14 -20.17 12.50
CA ALA A 294 -5.56 -20.47 12.37
C ALA A 294 -5.99 -21.73 13.17
N MET A 295 -5.11 -22.72 13.32
CA MET A 295 -5.40 -23.96 14.03
C MET A 295 -5.17 -23.87 15.55
N LEU A 296 -4.20 -23.07 16.00
CA LEU A 296 -3.73 -23.07 17.39
C LEU A 296 -3.87 -21.71 18.09
N GLY A 297 -4.21 -20.64 17.37
CA GLY A 297 -4.24 -19.27 17.88
C GLY A 297 -5.18 -19.08 19.08
N ASP A 298 -6.27 -19.85 19.15
CA ASP A 298 -7.20 -19.84 20.30
C ASP A 298 -6.57 -20.39 21.60
N LYS A 299 -5.46 -21.13 21.49
CA LYS A 299 -4.71 -21.66 22.63
C LYS A 299 -3.61 -20.72 23.11
N TRP A 300 -3.32 -19.66 22.35
CA TRP A 300 -2.25 -18.72 22.66
C TRP A 300 -2.76 -17.56 23.50
N ASN A 301 -1.90 -17.05 24.37
CA ASN A 301 -2.19 -15.85 25.14
C ASN A 301 -1.73 -14.60 24.38
N TRP A 302 -2.66 -13.98 23.65
CA TRP A 302 -2.42 -12.75 22.88
C TRP A 302 -2.22 -11.49 23.74
N GLU A 303 -2.50 -11.55 25.04
CA GLU A 303 -2.28 -10.42 25.95
C GLU A 303 -0.80 -10.23 26.31
N ALA A 304 0.02 -11.28 26.20
CA ALA A 304 1.47 -11.20 26.37
C ALA A 304 2.09 -10.24 25.33
N PRO A 305 3.08 -9.42 25.71
CA PRO A 305 3.78 -8.56 24.75
C PRO A 305 4.54 -9.40 23.72
N LEU A 306 4.81 -8.84 22.54
CA LEU A 306 5.45 -9.59 21.44
C LEU A 306 6.79 -10.23 21.83
N LYS A 307 7.58 -9.55 22.67
CA LYS A 307 8.85 -10.07 23.22
C LYS A 307 8.70 -11.39 23.97
N ASP A 308 7.54 -11.60 24.59
CA ASP A 308 7.22 -12.79 25.39
C ASP A 308 6.19 -13.70 24.68
N ALA A 309 5.88 -13.44 23.41
CA ALA A 309 4.83 -14.16 22.68
C ALA A 309 5.10 -15.67 22.58
N TYR A 310 6.35 -16.05 22.33
CA TYR A 310 6.72 -17.47 22.24
C TYR A 310 6.87 -18.11 23.62
N ALA A 311 7.56 -17.44 24.56
CA ALA A 311 7.89 -18.01 25.87
C ALA A 311 6.70 -18.02 26.85
N VAL A 312 5.93 -16.94 26.92
CA VAL A 312 4.79 -16.77 27.85
C VAL A 312 3.46 -16.88 27.11
N GLY A 313 3.39 -16.35 25.89
CA GLY A 313 2.19 -16.42 25.05
C GLY A 313 1.89 -17.82 24.52
N GLY A 314 2.87 -18.73 24.54
CA GLY A 314 2.75 -20.09 24.03
C GLY A 314 2.62 -20.16 22.51
N GLN A 315 2.95 -19.08 21.79
CA GLN A 315 2.96 -19.07 20.34
C GLN A 315 4.04 -20.02 19.82
N ASN A 316 3.72 -20.79 18.78
CA ASN A 316 4.67 -21.70 18.14
C ASN A 316 4.67 -21.60 16.61
N ALA A 317 4.06 -20.54 16.08
CA ALA A 317 4.23 -20.10 14.71
C ALA A 317 4.24 -18.56 14.66
N PRO A 318 4.97 -17.96 13.72
CA PRO A 318 5.11 -16.51 13.65
C PRO A 318 3.84 -15.84 13.13
N THR A 319 3.64 -14.57 13.50
CA THR A 319 2.58 -13.68 13.01
C THR A 319 3.15 -12.50 12.25
N CYS A 320 2.30 -11.72 11.56
CA CYS A 320 2.69 -10.48 10.89
C CYS A 320 3.46 -9.56 11.86
N ALA A 321 2.87 -9.27 13.02
CA ALA A 321 3.49 -8.44 14.05
C ALA A 321 4.74 -9.08 14.65
N GLY A 322 4.74 -10.40 14.88
CA GLY A 322 5.90 -11.12 15.41
C GLY A 322 7.14 -11.06 14.51
N CYS A 323 6.93 -11.01 13.19
CA CYS A 323 8.03 -10.89 12.22
C CYS A 323 8.44 -9.44 11.96
N HIS A 324 7.47 -8.55 11.68
CA HIS A 324 7.78 -7.23 11.13
C HIS A 324 8.11 -6.16 12.18
N PHE A 325 7.62 -6.30 13.41
CA PHE A 325 7.91 -5.35 14.50
C PHE A 325 9.23 -5.68 15.21
N GLU A 326 9.76 -6.87 14.99
CA GLU A 326 11.02 -7.34 15.56
C GLU A 326 12.23 -6.76 14.82
N TYR A 327 13.24 -6.33 15.56
CA TYR A 327 14.56 -5.97 15.04
C TYR A 327 15.61 -6.19 16.12
N GLU A 328 16.60 -7.03 15.84
CA GLU A 328 17.70 -7.35 16.76
C GLU A 328 17.23 -7.79 18.15
N GLY A 329 16.16 -8.59 18.21
CA GLY A 329 15.57 -9.13 19.45
C GLY A 329 14.63 -8.19 20.20
N GLU A 330 14.47 -6.94 19.75
CA GLU A 330 13.54 -5.97 20.32
C GLU A 330 12.33 -5.73 19.42
N TYR A 331 11.21 -5.28 20.00
CA TYR A 331 9.95 -5.06 19.28
C TYR A 331 9.52 -3.61 19.40
N THR A 332 9.27 -2.94 18.27
CA THR A 332 8.87 -1.52 18.23
C THR A 332 7.83 -1.26 17.14
N HIS A 333 7.19 -0.09 17.16
CA HIS A 333 6.28 0.35 16.09
C HIS A 333 6.99 0.77 14.79
N ASN A 334 8.31 0.58 14.68
CA ASN A 334 9.05 0.78 13.45
C ASN A 334 9.20 -0.55 12.72
N ILE A 335 8.51 -0.70 11.59
CA ILE A 335 8.49 -1.92 10.78
C ILE A 335 9.44 -1.88 9.56
N THR A 336 10.25 -0.84 9.42
CA THR A 336 10.98 -0.56 8.16
C THR A 336 12.42 -1.05 8.14
N ARG A 337 13.02 -1.31 9.31
CA ARG A 337 14.46 -1.57 9.47
C ARG A 337 14.98 -2.86 8.82
N LYS A 338 14.10 -3.79 8.44
CA LYS A 338 14.47 -5.04 7.75
C LYS A 338 14.01 -5.10 6.28
N ILE A 339 13.38 -4.05 5.77
CA ILE A 339 12.89 -4.02 4.38
C ILE A 339 14.07 -4.09 3.41
N ARG A 340 14.02 -5.02 2.43
CA ARG A 340 14.98 -5.15 1.33
C ARG A 340 14.32 -5.02 -0.05
N TRP A 341 13.25 -5.79 -0.26
CA TRP A 341 12.53 -5.87 -1.54
C TRP A 341 11.37 -4.88 -1.70
N ALA A 342 10.80 -4.41 -0.59
CA ALA A 342 9.72 -3.41 -0.58
C ALA A 342 8.53 -3.73 -1.52
N ASN A 343 8.09 -4.99 -1.52
CA ASN A 343 6.97 -5.52 -2.29
C ASN A 343 7.20 -5.61 -3.81
N TYR A 344 7.56 -4.50 -4.46
CA TYR A 344 7.57 -4.34 -5.92
C TYR A 344 8.98 -4.54 -6.50
N PRO A 345 9.34 -5.74 -7.02
CA PRO A 345 10.73 -6.06 -7.37
C PRO A 345 11.22 -5.35 -8.63
N PHE A 346 10.30 -4.79 -9.43
CA PHE A 346 10.61 -4.08 -10.68
C PHE A 346 11.00 -2.62 -10.47
N VAL A 347 10.89 -2.08 -9.25
CA VAL A 347 11.29 -0.70 -8.96
C VAL A 347 12.80 -0.55 -9.21
N PRO A 348 13.22 0.41 -10.05
CA PRO A 348 14.62 0.54 -10.44
C PRO A 348 15.58 0.63 -9.25
N GLY A 349 16.65 -0.17 -9.27
CA GLY A 349 17.67 -0.19 -8.23
C GLY A 349 17.37 -1.12 -7.06
N ILE A 350 16.16 -1.68 -6.93
CA ILE A 350 15.84 -2.65 -5.87
C ILE A 350 16.57 -3.97 -6.11
N ALA A 351 16.41 -4.55 -7.30
CA ALA A 351 17.02 -5.83 -7.64
C ALA A 351 18.55 -5.75 -7.65
N GLU A 352 19.12 -4.65 -8.13
CA GLU A 352 20.56 -4.42 -8.14
C GLU A 352 21.14 -4.22 -6.72
N ASN A 353 20.34 -3.72 -5.78
CA ASN A 353 20.75 -3.48 -4.40
C ASN A 353 20.67 -4.74 -3.52
N ILE A 354 20.07 -5.85 -4.00
CA ILE A 354 19.83 -7.01 -3.12
C ILE A 354 21.11 -7.65 -2.58
N THR A 355 22.24 -7.49 -3.29
CA THR A 355 23.56 -8.00 -2.89
C THR A 355 24.46 -6.94 -2.26
N SER A 356 23.94 -5.76 -1.91
CA SER A 356 24.74 -4.72 -1.25
C SER A 356 24.91 -5.01 0.24
N ASP A 357 25.96 -4.45 0.86
CA ASP A 357 26.19 -4.59 2.31
C ASP A 357 24.98 -4.11 3.15
N TRP A 358 24.25 -3.10 2.65
CA TRP A 358 23.02 -2.61 3.29
C TRP A 358 21.91 -3.67 3.28
N SER A 359 21.76 -4.37 2.16
CA SER A 359 20.77 -5.44 2.02
C SER A 359 21.17 -6.69 2.81
N GLU A 360 22.45 -7.07 2.76
CA GLU A 360 22.98 -8.22 3.50
C GLU A 360 22.88 -8.03 5.02
N ALA A 361 23.17 -6.83 5.54
CA ALA A 361 22.97 -6.54 6.95
C ALA A 361 21.50 -6.70 7.39
N ARG A 362 20.55 -6.30 6.52
CA ARG A 362 19.12 -6.49 6.78
C ARG A 362 18.68 -7.94 6.62
N LEU A 363 19.35 -8.71 5.77
CA LEU A 363 19.15 -10.15 5.65
C LEU A 363 19.60 -10.85 6.93
N ASP A 364 20.71 -10.43 7.53
CA ASP A 364 21.16 -10.93 8.84
C ASP A 364 20.12 -10.65 9.93
N SER A 365 19.52 -9.45 9.96
CA SER A 365 18.41 -9.15 10.88
C SER A 365 17.19 -10.04 10.65
N TRP A 366 16.87 -10.42 9.41
CA TRP A 366 15.82 -11.41 9.13
C TRP A 366 16.18 -12.80 9.65
N VAL A 367 17.45 -13.20 9.52
CA VAL A 367 17.95 -14.46 10.07
C VAL A 367 17.81 -14.50 11.59
N VAL A 368 18.05 -13.39 12.30
CA VAL A 368 17.76 -13.26 13.74
C VAL A 368 16.29 -13.57 14.05
N THR A 369 15.36 -13.01 13.28
CA THR A 369 13.92 -13.32 13.43
C THR A 369 13.63 -14.81 13.22
N CYS A 370 14.14 -15.40 12.13
CA CYS A 370 13.88 -16.79 11.78
C CYS A 370 14.48 -17.78 12.79
N THR A 371 15.62 -17.42 13.40
CA THR A 371 16.37 -18.28 14.32
C THR A 371 15.78 -18.38 15.72
N GLN A 372 14.69 -17.65 15.99
CA GLN A 372 13.84 -17.91 17.16
C GLN A 372 13.18 -19.30 17.10
N CYS A 373 13.07 -19.91 15.90
CA CYS A 373 12.48 -21.24 15.70
C CYS A 373 13.34 -22.18 14.84
N HIS A 374 13.96 -21.68 13.78
CA HIS A 374 14.71 -22.49 12.81
C HIS A 374 16.21 -22.41 13.04
N SER A 375 16.99 -23.34 12.49
CA SER A 375 18.44 -23.14 12.42
C SER A 375 18.77 -22.04 11.41
N GLU A 376 19.88 -21.34 11.65
CA GLU A 376 20.36 -20.30 10.72
C GLU A 376 20.51 -20.83 9.30
N ARG A 377 21.07 -22.04 9.14
CA ARG A 377 21.22 -22.69 7.83
C ARG A 377 19.87 -22.83 7.12
N PHE A 378 18.83 -23.27 7.82
CA PHE A 378 17.49 -23.40 7.24
C PHE A 378 16.95 -22.04 6.80
N ALA A 379 17.06 -21.02 7.66
CA ALA A 379 16.61 -19.67 7.37
C ALA A 379 17.31 -19.08 6.14
N ARG A 380 18.64 -19.11 6.10
CA ARG A 380 19.43 -18.60 4.97
C ARG A 380 19.15 -19.36 3.67
N SER A 381 19.02 -20.68 3.72
CA SER A 381 18.66 -21.46 2.52
C SER A 381 17.30 -21.08 1.95
N TYR A 382 16.31 -20.78 2.80
CA TYR A 382 14.99 -20.34 2.32
C TYR A 382 15.02 -18.90 1.81
N LEU A 383 15.73 -17.99 2.50
CA LEU A 383 15.84 -16.59 2.09
C LEU A 383 16.64 -16.44 0.79
N GLU A 384 17.64 -17.29 0.54
CA GLU A 384 18.32 -17.38 -0.75
C GLU A 384 17.38 -17.84 -1.87
N LEU A 385 16.51 -18.81 -1.60
CA LEU A 385 15.46 -19.24 -2.53
C LEU A 385 14.49 -18.09 -2.84
N MET A 386 14.10 -17.31 -1.83
CA MET A 386 13.23 -16.15 -2.01
C MET A 386 13.88 -15.11 -2.94
N ASP A 387 15.16 -14.78 -2.70
CA ASP A 387 15.87 -13.77 -3.50
C ASP A 387 16.02 -14.24 -4.96
N LYS A 388 16.47 -15.48 -5.18
CA LYS A 388 16.62 -16.05 -6.53
C LYS A 388 15.27 -16.19 -7.25
N GLY A 389 14.25 -16.70 -6.58
CA GLY A 389 12.92 -16.84 -7.17
C GLY A 389 12.30 -15.49 -7.55
N THR A 390 12.55 -14.44 -6.75
CA THR A 390 12.10 -13.08 -7.07
C THR A 390 12.80 -12.55 -8.32
N LEU A 391 14.12 -12.76 -8.44
CA LEU A 391 14.90 -12.38 -9.62
C LEU A 391 14.48 -13.17 -10.88
N GLU A 392 14.14 -14.44 -10.75
CA GLU A 392 13.62 -15.26 -11.86
C GLU A 392 12.29 -14.73 -12.41
N GLY A 393 11.37 -14.35 -11.51
CA GLY A 393 10.13 -13.68 -11.88
C GLY A 393 10.38 -12.34 -12.57
N LEU A 394 11.29 -11.53 -12.02
CA LEU A 394 11.65 -10.23 -12.56
C LEU A 394 12.23 -10.35 -13.98
N ALA A 395 13.16 -11.29 -14.19
CA ALA A 395 13.75 -11.54 -15.50
C ALA A 395 12.69 -11.90 -16.55
N LYS A 396 11.67 -12.68 -16.16
CA LYS A 396 10.59 -13.06 -17.07
C LYS A 396 9.70 -11.88 -17.47
N TYR A 397 9.42 -10.99 -16.52
CA TYR A 397 8.72 -9.73 -16.78
C TYR A 397 9.54 -8.81 -17.69
N GLN A 398 10.84 -8.63 -17.43
CA GLN A 398 11.70 -7.74 -18.21
C GLN A 398 11.71 -8.13 -19.70
N GLU A 399 11.73 -9.43 -20.01
CA GLU A 399 11.63 -9.95 -21.39
C GLU A 399 10.33 -9.49 -22.09
N ALA A 400 9.18 -9.56 -21.39
CA ALA A 400 7.90 -9.10 -21.93
C ALA A 400 7.83 -7.57 -22.02
N HIS A 401 8.34 -6.87 -21.03
CA HIS A 401 8.37 -5.41 -20.95
C HIS A 401 9.14 -4.80 -22.11
N GLU A 402 10.36 -5.27 -22.39
CA GLU A 402 11.20 -4.78 -23.50
C GLU A 402 10.47 -4.85 -24.85
N LEU A 403 9.71 -5.94 -25.08
CA LEU A 403 8.95 -6.12 -26.29
C LEU A 403 7.85 -5.05 -26.44
N VAL A 404 7.06 -4.85 -25.39
CA VAL A 404 5.93 -3.91 -25.44
C VAL A 404 6.43 -2.47 -25.43
N GLU A 405 7.51 -2.18 -24.71
CA GLU A 405 8.16 -0.87 -24.73
C GLU A 405 8.66 -0.52 -26.15
N LYS A 406 9.20 -1.49 -26.89
CA LYS A 406 9.58 -1.30 -28.29
C LYS A 406 8.37 -0.96 -29.18
N LEU A 407 7.22 -1.59 -28.95
CA LEU A 407 5.97 -1.24 -29.65
C LEU A 407 5.54 0.20 -29.32
N TYR A 408 5.61 0.60 -28.05
CA TYR A 408 5.33 1.97 -27.63
C TYR A 408 6.28 2.98 -28.31
N LYS A 409 7.60 2.75 -28.23
CA LYS A 409 8.62 3.63 -28.82
C LYS A 409 8.47 3.78 -30.34
N THR A 410 8.03 2.73 -31.03
CA THR A 410 7.78 2.76 -32.49
C THR A 410 6.40 3.31 -32.87
N GLY A 411 5.56 3.61 -31.88
CA GLY A 411 4.22 4.15 -32.09
C GLY A 411 3.26 3.12 -32.70
N ASN A 412 3.45 1.84 -32.37
CA ASN A 412 2.77 0.69 -32.97
C ASN A 412 1.80 0.01 -32.00
N LEU A 413 1.60 0.52 -30.79
CA LEU A 413 0.50 0.05 -29.95
C LEU A 413 -0.85 0.37 -30.60
N THR A 414 -1.83 -0.48 -30.38
CA THR A 414 -3.20 -0.29 -30.87
C THR A 414 -3.74 1.06 -30.43
N GLY A 415 -4.14 1.89 -31.40
CA GLY A 415 -4.71 3.21 -31.13
C GLY A 415 -3.72 4.29 -30.70
N GLN A 416 -2.41 4.01 -30.64
CA GLN A 416 -1.43 4.96 -30.06
C GLN A 416 -1.37 6.30 -30.81
N LYS A 417 -1.50 6.27 -32.14
CA LYS A 417 -1.46 7.46 -33.01
C LYS A 417 -2.84 8.01 -33.36
N THR A 418 -3.92 7.31 -33.00
CA THR A 418 -5.28 7.60 -33.49
C THR A 418 -6.33 7.77 -32.40
N ASN A 419 -6.15 7.15 -31.24
CA ASN A 419 -7.16 7.10 -30.17
C ASN A 419 -6.51 6.96 -28.77
N ARG A 420 -5.49 7.75 -28.47
CA ARG A 420 -4.79 7.73 -27.17
C ARG A 420 -4.92 9.09 -26.46
N PRO A 421 -6.05 9.37 -25.78
CA PRO A 421 -6.25 10.63 -25.07
C PRO A 421 -5.27 10.76 -23.88
N ALA A 422 -4.92 11.99 -23.54
CA ALA A 422 -4.09 12.30 -22.37
C ALA A 422 -4.83 11.93 -21.06
N PRO A 423 -4.10 11.51 -20.01
CA PRO A 423 -4.67 11.31 -18.68
C PRO A 423 -5.13 12.65 -18.07
N PRO A 424 -5.93 12.63 -16.99
CA PRO A 424 -6.35 13.85 -16.30
C PRO A 424 -5.14 14.57 -15.69
N GLU A 425 -5.18 15.91 -15.69
CA GLU A 425 -4.13 16.73 -15.06
C GLU A 425 -4.02 16.42 -13.55
N PRO A 426 -2.81 16.45 -12.97
CA PRO A 426 -1.53 16.89 -13.56
C PRO A 426 -0.73 15.76 -14.23
N GLU A 427 -1.33 14.58 -14.46
CA GLU A 427 -0.60 13.44 -15.00
C GLU A 427 -0.09 13.68 -16.42
N LYS A 428 1.10 13.17 -16.71
CA LYS A 428 1.69 13.25 -18.05
C LYS A 428 1.46 11.95 -18.83
N PRO A 429 1.18 12.02 -20.14
CA PRO A 429 1.13 10.83 -20.98
C PRO A 429 2.43 10.03 -20.90
N GLY A 430 2.31 8.72 -20.74
CA GLY A 430 3.46 7.82 -20.64
C GLY A 430 3.15 6.41 -21.14
N PHE A 431 4.14 5.55 -20.97
CA PHE A 431 4.03 4.10 -21.14
C PHE A 431 4.15 3.46 -19.76
N HIS A 432 3.30 2.46 -19.48
CA HIS A 432 3.45 1.65 -18.26
C HIS A 432 3.46 2.53 -16.99
N ILE A 433 2.50 3.46 -16.90
CA ILE A 433 2.36 4.37 -15.75
C ILE A 433 1.23 3.89 -14.84
N PHE A 434 1.41 4.01 -13.53
CA PHE A 434 0.44 3.54 -12.51
C PHE A 434 -0.99 4.07 -12.74
N THR A 435 -1.12 5.31 -13.23
CA THR A 435 -2.41 5.92 -13.58
C THR A 435 -3.29 5.06 -14.48
N GLN A 436 -2.69 4.23 -15.35
CA GLN A 436 -3.41 3.39 -16.29
C GLN A 436 -4.16 2.22 -15.65
N LEU A 437 -3.92 1.91 -14.36
CA LEU A 437 -4.70 0.93 -13.59
C LEU A 437 -6.03 1.49 -13.08
N PHE A 438 -6.07 2.80 -12.78
CA PHE A 438 -7.24 3.46 -12.18
C PHE A 438 -7.98 4.38 -13.14
N TRP A 439 -7.37 4.73 -14.27
CA TRP A 439 -7.98 5.54 -15.30
C TRP A 439 -7.70 4.96 -16.69
N SER A 440 -8.74 4.86 -17.51
CA SER A 440 -8.62 4.50 -18.91
C SER A 440 -9.63 5.22 -19.80
N LYS A 441 -9.22 5.58 -21.02
CA LYS A 441 -10.11 6.16 -22.03
C LYS A 441 -9.56 5.91 -23.43
N GLY A 442 -10.42 5.50 -24.36
CA GLY A 442 -10.00 5.13 -25.71
C GLY A 442 -9.01 3.97 -25.67
N ASN A 443 -7.81 4.15 -26.20
CA ASN A 443 -6.69 3.21 -26.14
C ASN A 443 -5.52 3.73 -25.26
N ASN A 444 -5.84 4.47 -24.19
CA ASN A 444 -4.90 4.75 -23.10
C ASN A 444 -5.41 4.08 -21.81
N PRO A 445 -4.76 3.00 -21.32
CA PRO A 445 -3.68 2.24 -21.98
C PRO A 445 -4.17 1.40 -23.18
N ALA A 446 -3.23 0.88 -23.98
CA ALA A 446 -3.53 -0.22 -24.90
C ALA A 446 -3.62 -1.55 -24.11
N SER A 447 -4.32 -2.56 -24.64
CA SER A 447 -4.49 -3.83 -23.92
C SER A 447 -3.16 -4.53 -23.60
N ILE A 448 -2.24 -4.61 -24.57
CA ILE A 448 -0.92 -5.23 -24.38
C ILE A 448 -0.04 -4.41 -23.41
N GLU A 449 -0.25 -3.10 -23.33
CA GLU A 449 0.44 -2.22 -22.37
C GLU A 449 -0.09 -2.44 -20.95
N LEU A 450 -1.41 -2.49 -20.76
CA LEU A 450 -2.00 -2.81 -19.46
C LEU A 450 -1.60 -4.22 -19.00
N LYS A 451 -1.55 -5.19 -19.92
CA LYS A 451 -1.18 -6.57 -19.61
C LYS A 451 0.23 -6.66 -19.02
N VAL A 452 1.20 -5.94 -19.60
CA VAL A 452 2.57 -5.93 -19.08
C VAL A 452 2.71 -5.11 -17.79
N LEU A 453 1.88 -4.07 -17.61
CA LEU A 453 1.78 -3.33 -16.35
C LEU A 453 1.28 -4.23 -15.21
N GLU A 454 0.17 -4.95 -15.43
CA GLU A 454 -0.38 -5.91 -14.46
C GLU A 454 0.59 -7.08 -14.19
N MET A 455 1.36 -7.51 -15.20
CA MET A 455 2.38 -8.54 -15.03
C MET A 455 3.45 -8.13 -13.99
N ALA A 456 3.78 -6.84 -13.91
CA ALA A 456 4.73 -6.28 -12.94
C ALA A 456 4.05 -5.94 -11.60
N GLU A 457 3.04 -5.06 -11.65
CA GLU A 457 2.38 -4.48 -10.48
C GLU A 457 1.64 -5.53 -9.66
N ASN A 458 1.04 -6.51 -10.33
CA ASN A 458 0.21 -7.52 -9.69
C ASN A 458 0.95 -8.84 -9.56
N ASP A 459 1.24 -9.50 -10.69
CA ASP A 459 1.63 -10.90 -10.68
C ASP A 459 3.07 -11.11 -10.19
N LEU A 460 4.00 -10.24 -10.57
CA LEU A 460 5.37 -10.25 -10.05
C LEU A 460 5.43 -9.86 -8.57
N ALA A 461 4.68 -8.83 -8.15
CA ALA A 461 4.57 -8.46 -6.75
C ALA A 461 4.03 -9.63 -5.89
N LYS A 462 2.92 -10.25 -6.31
CA LYS A 462 2.38 -11.45 -5.64
C LYS A 462 3.34 -12.63 -5.66
N MET A 463 4.15 -12.81 -6.71
CA MET A 463 5.19 -13.85 -6.73
C MET A 463 6.20 -13.64 -5.60
N HIS A 464 6.69 -12.41 -5.45
CA HIS A 464 7.61 -12.04 -4.39
C HIS A 464 6.98 -12.23 -3.01
N VAL A 465 5.76 -11.74 -2.81
CA VAL A 465 5.01 -11.94 -1.56
C VAL A 465 4.84 -13.43 -1.25
N GLY A 466 4.50 -14.22 -2.27
CA GLY A 466 4.48 -15.68 -2.31
C GLY A 466 5.69 -16.30 -1.64
N LEU A 467 6.86 -15.97 -2.19
CA LEU A 467 8.17 -16.43 -1.74
C LEU A 467 8.48 -15.94 -0.32
N ALA A 468 8.23 -14.66 -0.03
CA ALA A 468 8.53 -14.06 1.28
C ALA A 468 7.69 -14.64 2.42
N HIS A 469 6.47 -15.12 2.14
CA HIS A 469 5.55 -15.64 3.16
C HIS A 469 5.33 -17.14 3.08
N THR A 470 6.21 -17.90 2.41
CA THR A 470 6.24 -19.38 2.50
C THR A 470 4.98 -20.10 2.02
N ASN A 471 4.32 -19.58 0.98
CA ASN A 471 3.19 -20.27 0.33
C ASN A 471 3.57 -20.74 -1.09
N PRO A 472 3.92 -22.03 -1.28
CA PRO A 472 4.33 -22.55 -2.59
C PRO A 472 3.36 -22.27 -3.74
N GLY A 473 2.04 -22.33 -3.48
CA GLY A 473 1.04 -22.00 -4.49
C GLY A 473 1.05 -20.52 -4.91
N GLY A 474 1.59 -19.65 -4.05
CA GLY A 474 1.69 -18.19 -4.24
C GLY A 474 2.83 -17.73 -5.14
N TRP A 475 3.74 -18.62 -5.56
CA TRP A 475 4.78 -18.27 -6.55
C TRP A 475 4.90 -19.26 -7.71
N THR A 476 4.07 -20.32 -7.72
CA THR A 476 4.13 -21.38 -8.75
C THR A 476 2.86 -21.42 -9.58
N TYR A 477 1.81 -22.09 -9.10
CA TYR A 477 0.62 -22.41 -9.88
C TYR A 477 -0.43 -21.31 -9.86
N THR A 478 -0.79 -20.82 -8.66
CA THR A 478 -1.96 -19.95 -8.46
C THR A 478 -1.58 -18.50 -8.68
N GLU A 479 -0.53 -18.04 -8.02
CA GLU A 479 -0.01 -16.68 -8.13
C GLU A 479 1.46 -16.72 -8.57
N GLY A 480 1.95 -15.58 -9.07
CA GLY A 480 3.32 -15.46 -9.57
C GLY A 480 3.55 -16.19 -10.88
N TRP A 481 4.35 -17.25 -10.89
CA TRP A 481 4.88 -17.84 -12.12
C TRP A 481 3.80 -18.25 -13.14
N GLY A 482 2.70 -18.88 -12.71
CA GLY A 482 1.59 -19.27 -13.57
C GLY A 482 0.95 -18.08 -14.30
N PRO A 483 0.43 -17.08 -13.58
CA PRO A 483 -0.06 -15.82 -14.17
C PRO A 483 0.97 -15.06 -15.02
N ILE A 484 2.22 -14.92 -14.56
CA ILE A 484 3.32 -14.30 -15.31
C ILE A 484 3.53 -15.03 -16.65
N ASN A 485 3.57 -16.36 -16.64
CA ASN A 485 3.71 -17.15 -17.85
C ASN A 485 2.52 -16.97 -18.80
N ARG A 486 1.29 -16.85 -18.27
CA ARG A 486 0.10 -16.57 -19.10
C ARG A 486 0.21 -15.20 -19.78
N ALA A 487 0.52 -14.16 -19.01
CA ALA A 487 0.70 -12.80 -19.54
C ALA A 487 1.78 -12.76 -20.61
N TYR A 488 2.92 -13.42 -20.37
CA TYR A 488 3.99 -13.55 -21.36
C TYR A 488 3.52 -14.20 -22.67
N VAL A 489 2.78 -15.32 -22.60
CA VAL A 489 2.25 -16.00 -23.79
C VAL A 489 1.28 -15.11 -24.57
N GLU A 490 0.37 -14.42 -23.88
CA GLU A 490 -0.60 -13.52 -24.50
C GLU A 490 0.09 -12.31 -25.17
N ILE A 491 1.13 -11.74 -24.53
CA ILE A 491 1.94 -10.65 -25.09
C ILE A 491 2.66 -11.10 -26.37
N GLN A 492 3.29 -12.28 -26.36
CA GLN A 492 4.00 -12.81 -27.52
C GLN A 492 3.07 -13.14 -28.69
N ASP A 493 1.91 -13.72 -28.39
CA ASP A 493 0.89 -14.04 -29.39
C ASP A 493 0.34 -12.76 -30.05
N GLU A 494 -0.04 -11.76 -29.25
CA GLU A 494 -0.55 -10.48 -29.75
C GLU A 494 0.52 -9.74 -30.56
N HIS A 495 1.77 -9.70 -30.08
CA HIS A 495 2.88 -9.14 -30.85
C HIS A 495 3.02 -9.80 -32.22
N THR A 496 2.98 -11.12 -32.29
CA THR A 496 3.10 -11.87 -33.55
C THR A 496 1.95 -11.54 -34.51
N LYS A 497 0.72 -11.46 -34.00
CA LYS A 497 -0.46 -11.04 -34.79
C LYS A 497 -0.30 -9.62 -35.32
N MET A 498 0.15 -8.69 -34.48
CA MET A 498 0.38 -7.30 -34.88
C MET A 498 1.44 -7.19 -36.00
N GLN A 499 2.53 -7.95 -35.91
CA GLN A 499 3.55 -7.99 -36.98
C GLN A 499 2.99 -8.59 -38.28
N ALA A 500 2.22 -9.68 -38.19
CA ALA A 500 1.59 -10.29 -39.36
C ALA A 500 0.60 -9.33 -40.06
N MET A 501 -0.18 -8.60 -39.27
CA MET A 501 -1.11 -7.58 -39.78
C MET A 501 -0.38 -6.39 -40.41
N ALA A 502 0.72 -5.92 -39.81
CA ALA A 502 1.55 -4.86 -40.38
C ALA A 502 2.16 -5.30 -41.72
N ALA A 503 2.69 -6.52 -41.81
CA ALA A 503 3.23 -7.08 -43.05
C ALA A 503 2.14 -7.27 -44.12
N LEU A 504 0.93 -7.66 -43.74
CA LEU A 504 -0.21 -7.74 -44.64
C LEU A 504 -0.59 -6.36 -45.18
N GLN A 505 -0.68 -5.35 -44.30
CA GLN A 505 -0.97 -3.97 -44.70
C GLN A 505 0.09 -3.43 -45.65
N GLU A 506 1.37 -3.72 -45.41
CA GLU A 506 2.45 -3.33 -46.31
C GLU A 506 2.30 -3.96 -47.71
N ARG A 507 1.91 -5.25 -47.77
CA ARG A 507 1.61 -5.92 -49.05
C ARG A 507 0.42 -5.31 -49.77
N VAL A 508 -0.65 -4.95 -49.04
CA VAL A 508 -1.81 -4.24 -49.60
C VAL A 508 -1.40 -2.87 -50.15
N ASN A 509 -0.65 -2.09 -49.38
CA ASN A 509 -0.13 -0.79 -49.82
C ASN A 509 0.74 -0.90 -51.09
N LYS A 510 1.57 -1.96 -51.18
CA LYS A 510 2.37 -2.26 -52.39
C LYS A 510 1.51 -2.63 -53.60
N LEU A 511 0.36 -3.28 -53.42
CA LEU A 511 -0.58 -3.60 -54.49
C LEU A 511 -1.35 -2.35 -54.96
N ASP A 512 -1.78 -1.49 -54.03
CA ASP A 512 -2.49 -0.25 -54.37
C ASP A 512 -1.56 0.75 -55.08
N GLY A 513 -0.28 0.80 -54.70
CA GLY A 513 0.75 1.56 -55.43
C GLY A 513 0.99 1.06 -56.86
N LYS A 514 0.61 -0.18 -57.19
CA LYS A 514 0.66 -0.71 -58.57
C LYS A 514 -0.64 -0.50 -59.35
N LYS A 515 -1.78 -0.28 -58.69
CA LYS A 515 -3.07 -0.04 -59.37
C LYS A 515 -3.13 1.33 -60.05
N THR A 516 -2.43 2.34 -59.54
CA THR A 516 -2.26 3.60 -60.27
C THR A 516 -1.59 3.38 -61.62
N SER A 517 -0.59 2.48 -61.72
CA SER A 517 0.08 2.17 -63.00
C SER A 517 -0.76 1.37 -64.01
N LEU A 518 -1.82 0.68 -63.60
CA LEU A 518 -2.66 -0.15 -64.49
C LEU A 518 -3.87 0.60 -65.05
N LEU A 519 -4.20 1.75 -64.45
CA LEU A 519 -5.30 2.64 -64.89
C LEU A 519 -4.79 3.95 -65.51
N ASP A 520 -3.50 4.24 -65.42
CA ASP A 520 -2.85 5.36 -66.12
C ASP A 520 -2.52 4.99 -67.59
N ILE A 521 -3.56 4.61 -68.34
CA ILE A 521 -3.45 4.31 -69.77
C ILE A 521 -3.43 5.64 -70.53
N THR A 522 -2.25 6.25 -70.62
CA THR A 522 -2.05 7.56 -71.26
C THR A 522 -1.67 7.47 -72.73
N THR A 523 -1.36 6.27 -73.25
CA THR A 523 -0.99 6.08 -74.66
C THR A 523 -2.12 5.45 -75.49
N PRO A 524 -2.33 5.87 -76.76
CA PRO A 524 -3.37 5.32 -77.64
C PRO A 524 -3.24 3.82 -77.91
N GLU A 525 -2.01 3.28 -77.88
CA GLU A 525 -1.71 1.89 -78.23
C GLU A 525 -2.18 0.89 -77.16
N GLU A 526 -2.11 1.27 -75.88
CA GLU A 526 -2.54 0.42 -74.76
C GLU A 526 -4.08 0.37 -74.61
N LYS A 527 -4.81 1.40 -75.06
CA LYS A 527 -6.29 1.39 -75.13
C LYS A 527 -6.82 0.37 -76.13
N ILE A 528 -6.07 0.07 -77.20
CA ILE A 528 -6.48 -0.88 -78.24
C ILE A 528 -6.34 -2.34 -77.74
N SER A 529 -5.35 -2.61 -76.88
CA SER A 529 -5.11 -3.93 -76.30
C SER A 529 -6.24 -4.40 -75.36
N LEU A 530 -6.76 -3.51 -74.51
CA LEU A 530 -7.88 -3.84 -73.61
C LEU A 530 -9.22 -3.98 -74.36
N GLY A 531 -9.45 -3.19 -75.41
CA GLY A 531 -10.65 -3.30 -76.25
C GLY A 531 -10.72 -4.62 -77.02
N GLY A 532 -9.56 -5.17 -77.44
CA GLY A 532 -9.47 -6.46 -78.13
C GLY A 532 -9.77 -7.66 -77.23
N LEU A 533 -9.30 -7.64 -75.98
CA LEU A 533 -9.52 -8.72 -75.01
C LEU A 533 -10.96 -8.77 -74.49
N GLY A 534 -11.58 -7.61 -74.24
CA GLY A 534 -13.00 -7.53 -73.82
C GLY A 534 -13.97 -7.99 -74.91
N GLY A 535 -13.69 -7.63 -76.17
CA GLY A 535 -14.48 -8.07 -77.33
C GLY A 535 -14.37 -9.57 -77.60
N GLY A 536 -13.17 -10.15 -77.46
CA GLY A 536 -12.93 -11.58 -77.67
C GLY A 536 -13.62 -12.48 -76.65
N LEU A 537 -13.64 -12.10 -75.38
CA LEU A 537 -14.31 -12.86 -74.31
C LEU A 537 -15.84 -12.80 -74.41
N LEU A 538 -16.39 -11.65 -74.81
CA LEU A 538 -17.82 -11.52 -75.07
C LEU A 538 -18.25 -12.39 -76.25
N LEU A 539 -17.53 -12.36 -77.38
CA LEU A 539 -17.82 -13.19 -78.55
C LEU A 539 -17.72 -14.69 -78.26
N ALA A 540 -16.72 -15.13 -77.50
CA ALA A 540 -16.57 -16.53 -77.11
C ALA A 540 -17.74 -16.99 -76.20
N GLY A 541 -18.19 -16.13 -75.28
CA GLY A 541 -19.34 -16.38 -74.42
C GLY A 541 -20.65 -16.50 -75.21
N THR A 542 -20.90 -15.62 -76.19
CA THR A 542 -22.12 -15.66 -77.01
C THR A 542 -22.15 -16.89 -77.93
N LEU A 543 -21.01 -17.27 -78.51
CA LEU A 543 -20.91 -18.46 -79.37
C LEU A 543 -21.10 -19.76 -78.57
N ALA A 544 -20.59 -19.83 -77.34
CA ALA A 544 -20.81 -20.97 -76.45
C ALA A 544 -22.28 -21.12 -76.04
N LEU A 545 -22.98 -20.01 -75.76
CA LEU A 545 -24.42 -19.99 -75.44
C LEU A 545 -25.31 -20.39 -76.63
N ILE A 546 -24.94 -19.98 -77.85
CA ILE A 546 -25.64 -20.36 -79.09
C ILE A 546 -25.43 -21.86 -79.38
N GLY A 547 -24.21 -22.37 -79.21
CA GLY A 547 -23.89 -23.80 -79.36
C GLY A 547 -24.60 -24.70 -78.33
N TRP A 548 -24.80 -24.22 -77.11
CA TRP A 548 -25.54 -24.95 -76.08
C TRP A 548 -27.05 -25.00 -76.35
N ARG A 549 -27.65 -23.90 -76.84
CA ARG A 549 -29.08 -23.87 -77.23
C ARG A 549 -29.40 -24.74 -78.44
N SER A 550 -28.48 -24.91 -79.39
CA SER A 550 -28.71 -25.77 -80.58
C SER A 550 -28.65 -27.26 -80.24
N ARG A 551 -27.83 -27.68 -79.26
CA ARG A 551 -27.79 -29.08 -78.78
C ARG A 551 -29.04 -29.49 -78.01
N LYS A 552 -29.64 -28.61 -77.20
CA LYS A 552 -30.91 -28.92 -76.49
C LYS A 552 -32.12 -29.10 -77.41
N ARG A 553 -32.13 -28.52 -78.61
CA ARG A 553 -33.22 -28.68 -79.59
C ARG A 553 -33.14 -29.97 -80.42
N LYS A 554 -32.03 -30.73 -80.35
CA LYS A 554 -31.87 -32.02 -81.04
C LYS A 554 -32.11 -33.24 -80.13
N GLN A 555 -32.49 -33.01 -78.87
CA GLN A 555 -32.74 -34.06 -77.85
C GLN A 555 -34.14 -33.96 -77.23
N ALA A 556 -35.08 -33.28 -77.89
CA ALA A 556 -36.50 -33.23 -77.52
C ALA A 556 -37.35 -33.74 -78.68
#